data_AF-A0A6J8BFN7-F1
#
_entry.id   AF-A0A6J8BFN7-F1
#
_cell.length_a   1.000
_cell.length_b   1.000
_cell.length_c   1.000
_cell.angle_alpha   90.00
_cell.angle_beta   90.00
_cell.angle_gamma   90.00
#
_symmetry.space_group_name_H-M   'P 1'
#
loop_
_entity.id
_entity.type
_entity.pdbx_description
1 polymer ?
#
loop_
_entity_poly.entity_id
_entity_poly.type
_entity_poly.pdbx_seq_one_letter_code
_entity_poly.pdbx_strand_id
1 'polypeptide(L)'
;MHFERESRCPDHCINFALSDKTNRNLTSQCCNHDHDMSCDRCNDFDEAISMLRSFVLGNDDLSIEKQRELEHDLSTSESAVLDWKCHIVRLVTQDSFRKEKLQNLKNGEVMVVMDWAMKFLPLLFREKQSDWFGQKGLNWHVTVCVFKDYENQLKHRTYVHVMDGVKQDWYSVACMLQHVLLALKKQQPTVTTSFLRSDNAGCYHCSNLWHAVPAISEETGVNIQRYDFSESQDGKSYCDAKIAHMRAKLRKYVSNGGNISCSEDMKKALDDGEGVPGCHIAHVEIPQPVDQFTLHRKIKGITKISNVQFENCGQLKYWRNYNIGDGQIMSVTPINLESSLNILSDFKVPCKDTGNILAAREKQPSEESQSDVNLTCPEPNCNTVLHSFVFRA
;
A
#
# COMPACT_ATOMS: atom_id res chain seq x y z
N MET A 1 21.69 -0.39 -1.96
CA MET A 1 21.76 -0.50 -0.49
C MET A 1 21.78 -1.96 -0.13
N HIS A 2 22.73 -2.36 0.72
CA HIS A 2 22.84 -3.74 1.21
C HIS A 2 22.08 -3.81 2.51
N PHE A 3 20.91 -4.44 2.50
CA PHE A 3 20.08 -4.55 3.69
C PHE A 3 19.93 -6.01 4.10
N GLU A 4 20.20 -6.26 5.36
CA GLU A 4 20.01 -7.56 6.00
C GLU A 4 19.18 -7.36 7.26
N ARG A 5 18.45 -8.42 7.68
CA ARG A 5 17.68 -8.35 8.93
C ARG A 5 18.59 -8.04 10.11
N GLU A 6 19.76 -8.68 10.14
CA GLU A 6 20.78 -8.51 11.16
C GLU A 6 22.12 -8.33 10.47
N SER A 7 22.85 -7.28 10.85
CA SER A 7 24.21 -7.03 10.35
C SER A 7 25.02 -6.32 11.42
N ARG A 8 26.33 -6.60 11.49
CA ARG A 8 27.28 -5.86 12.33
C ARG A 8 27.54 -4.44 11.81
N CYS A 9 27.17 -4.15 10.56
CA CYS A 9 27.15 -2.79 10.07
C CYS A 9 25.78 -2.15 10.39
N PRO A 10 25.72 -1.07 11.19
CA PRO A 10 24.45 -0.45 11.55
C PRO A 10 23.65 0.04 10.33
N ASP A 11 24.34 0.52 9.28
CA ASP A 11 23.70 1.00 8.04
C ASP A 11 23.08 -0.14 7.20
N HIS A 12 23.51 -1.37 7.43
CA HIS A 12 22.97 -2.56 6.74
C HIS A 12 21.91 -3.30 7.57
N CYS A 13 21.85 -3.04 8.88
CA CYS A 13 21.01 -3.77 9.81
C CYS A 13 19.60 -3.17 9.89
N ILE A 14 18.62 -3.80 9.25
CA ILE A 14 17.21 -3.36 9.29
C ILE A 14 16.69 -3.30 10.72
N ASN A 15 17.02 -4.32 11.54
CA ASN A 15 16.56 -4.39 12.92
C ASN A 15 17.04 -3.21 13.75
N PHE A 16 18.29 -2.78 13.54
CA PHE A 16 18.85 -1.61 14.20
C PHE A 16 18.27 -0.30 13.64
N ALA A 17 18.29 -0.13 12.31
CA ALA A 17 17.86 1.10 11.65
C ALA A 17 16.38 1.44 11.92
N LEU A 18 15.51 0.43 12.02
CA LEU A 18 14.07 0.62 12.22
C LEU A 18 13.62 0.57 13.70
N SER A 19 14.55 0.36 14.63
CA SER A 19 14.25 0.30 16.06
C SER A 19 13.90 1.68 16.63
N ASP A 20 12.86 1.74 17.45
CA ASP A 20 12.53 2.97 18.18
C ASP A 20 13.55 3.21 19.31
N LYS A 21 14.12 4.43 19.37
CA LYS A 21 15.13 4.80 20.38
C LYS A 21 14.53 5.08 21.77
N THR A 22 13.23 5.29 21.85
CA THR A 22 12.52 5.74 23.06
C THR A 22 11.59 4.68 23.64
N ASN A 23 11.14 3.73 22.81
CA ASN A 23 10.09 2.80 23.16
C ASN A 23 10.54 1.36 22.97
N ARG A 24 10.87 0.70 24.09
CA ARG A 24 11.37 -0.68 24.12
C ARG A 24 10.47 -1.69 23.41
N ASN A 25 9.15 -1.49 23.42
CA ASN A 25 8.21 -2.39 22.74
C ASN A 25 8.26 -2.24 21.21
N LEU A 26 8.84 -1.16 20.69
CA LEU A 26 9.03 -0.89 19.27
C LEU A 26 10.53 -0.93 18.88
N THR A 27 11.38 -1.38 19.80
CA THR A 27 12.82 -1.61 19.60
C THR A 27 13.02 -3.10 19.33
N SER A 28 13.77 -3.43 18.29
CA SER A 28 14.20 -4.82 18.07
C SER A 28 15.07 -5.29 19.24
N GLN A 29 14.72 -6.45 19.81
CA GLN A 29 15.54 -7.12 20.81
C GLN A 29 16.47 -8.17 20.17
N CYS A 30 16.45 -8.30 18.84
CA CYS A 30 17.04 -9.41 18.12
C CYS A 30 18.52 -9.25 17.77
N CYS A 31 19.09 -8.05 17.86
CA CYS A 31 20.52 -7.88 17.61
C CYS A 31 21.31 -8.36 18.83
N ASN A 32 21.72 -9.62 18.83
CA ASN A 32 22.64 -10.21 19.83
C ASN A 32 24.12 -9.94 19.50
N HIS A 33 24.39 -8.90 18.71
CA HIS A 33 25.72 -8.56 18.20
C HIS A 33 25.95 -7.05 18.28
N ASP A 34 27.22 -6.67 18.30
CA ASP A 34 27.64 -5.27 18.27
C ASP A 34 27.57 -4.72 16.84
N HIS A 35 27.16 -3.46 16.71
CA HIS A 35 27.14 -2.73 15.44
C HIS A 35 28.45 -1.97 15.26
N ASP A 36 29.54 -2.71 15.16
CA ASP A 36 30.92 -2.21 15.22
C ASP A 36 31.64 -2.19 13.86
N MET A 37 30.97 -2.61 12.78
CA MET A 37 31.52 -2.53 11.43
C MET A 37 31.06 -1.26 10.72
N SER A 38 31.97 -0.64 9.97
CA SER A 38 31.65 0.39 8.99
C SER A 38 31.63 -0.16 7.58
N CYS A 39 30.90 0.49 6.68
CA CYS A 39 30.88 0.18 5.26
C CYS A 39 31.43 1.39 4.50
N ASP A 40 32.54 1.22 3.79
CA ASP A 40 33.21 2.30 3.06
C ASP A 40 32.25 3.02 2.11
N ARG A 41 31.45 2.26 1.35
CA ARG A 41 30.43 2.82 0.44
C ARG A 41 29.34 3.61 1.14
N CYS A 42 29.00 3.26 2.38
CA CYS A 42 28.02 4.03 3.15
C CYS A 42 28.64 5.33 3.69
N ASN A 43 29.94 5.32 4.02
CA ASN A 43 30.67 6.49 4.51
C ASN A 43 30.86 7.55 3.42
N ASP A 44 30.95 7.17 2.14
CA ASP A 44 31.12 8.09 1.00
C ASP A 44 30.15 9.29 1.04
N PHE A 45 28.91 9.08 1.49
CA PHE A 45 27.92 10.15 1.61
C PHE A 45 28.30 11.19 2.65
N ASP A 46 28.66 10.74 3.86
CA ASP A 46 29.01 11.66 4.94
C ASP A 46 30.30 12.39 4.63
N GLU A 47 31.25 11.69 4.00
CA GLU A 47 32.49 12.29 3.53
C GLU A 47 32.21 13.36 2.48
N ALA A 48 31.35 13.07 1.49
CA ALA A 48 30.95 14.05 0.48
C ALA A 48 30.25 15.27 1.09
N ILE A 49 29.31 15.08 2.02
CA ILE A 49 28.63 16.19 2.69
C ILE A 49 29.61 17.00 3.55
N SER A 50 30.52 16.35 4.25
CA SER A 50 31.55 17.01 5.07
C SER A 50 32.50 17.82 4.20
N MET A 51 32.95 17.27 3.07
CA MET A 51 33.76 17.99 2.09
C MET A 51 33.04 19.21 1.55
N LEU A 52 31.78 19.07 1.12
CA LEU A 52 30.97 20.19 0.60
C LEU A 52 30.78 21.28 1.66
N ARG A 53 30.46 20.90 2.90
CA ARG A 53 30.34 21.85 4.02
C ARG A 53 31.65 22.60 4.27
N SER A 54 32.78 21.89 4.29
CA SER A 54 34.09 22.51 4.48
C SER A 54 34.45 23.47 3.34
N PHE A 55 34.09 23.13 2.10
CA PHE A 55 34.30 24.00 0.94
C PHE A 55 33.44 25.25 1.02
N VAL A 56 32.16 25.15 1.39
CA VAL A 56 31.27 26.31 1.52
C VAL A 56 31.75 27.26 2.62
N LEU A 57 32.13 26.72 3.78
CA LEU A 57 32.57 27.52 4.93
C LEU A 57 33.98 28.10 4.78
N GLY A 58 34.86 27.42 4.02
CA GLY A 58 36.25 27.83 3.79
C GLY A 58 36.47 28.67 2.53
N ASN A 59 35.41 29.01 1.78
CA ASN A 59 35.53 29.75 0.54
C ASN A 59 35.33 31.26 0.78
N ASP A 60 36.45 31.98 0.85
CA ASP A 60 36.52 33.44 1.07
C ASP A 60 35.96 34.27 -0.11
N ASP A 61 35.80 33.66 -1.30
CA ASP A 61 35.21 34.34 -2.47
C ASP A 61 33.67 34.42 -2.38
N LEU A 62 33.05 33.66 -1.47
CA LEU A 62 31.61 33.69 -1.24
C LEU A 62 31.25 34.76 -0.20
N SER A 63 30.19 35.52 -0.47
CA SER A 63 29.61 36.38 0.56
C SER A 63 29.05 35.55 1.71
N ILE A 64 29.05 36.10 2.92
CA ILE A 64 28.48 35.46 4.12
C ILE A 64 27.02 35.04 3.88
N GLU A 65 26.26 35.84 3.14
CA GLU A 65 24.87 35.54 2.79
C GLU A 65 24.78 34.32 1.87
N LYS A 66 25.66 34.22 0.87
CA LYS A 66 25.70 33.07 -0.04
C LYS A 66 26.19 31.80 0.65
N GLN A 67 27.16 31.90 1.56
CA GLN A 67 27.60 30.77 2.39
C GLN A 67 26.43 30.20 3.21
N ARG A 68 25.63 31.07 3.85
CA ARG A 68 24.45 30.65 4.62
C ARG A 68 23.37 29.99 3.77
N GLU A 69 23.10 30.54 2.58
CA GLU A 69 22.15 29.95 1.63
C GLU A 69 22.58 28.54 1.22
N LEU A 70 23.86 28.37 0.82
CA LEU A 70 24.39 27.07 0.43
C LEU A 70 24.44 26.08 1.59
N GLU A 71 24.74 26.53 2.82
CA GLU A 71 24.70 25.68 4.01
C GLU A 71 23.27 25.21 4.31
N HIS A 72 22.27 26.08 4.13
CA HIS A 72 20.86 25.72 4.25
C HIS A 72 20.43 24.70 3.19
N ASP A 73 20.83 24.90 1.93
CA ASP A 73 20.55 23.98 0.84
C ASP A 73 21.21 22.61 1.05
N LEU A 74 22.48 22.59 1.51
CA LEU A 74 23.19 21.36 1.86
C LEU A 74 22.49 20.60 3.00
N SER A 75 22.08 21.30 4.06
CA SER A 75 21.36 20.72 5.19
C SER A 75 20.00 20.14 4.75
N THR A 76 19.26 20.87 3.93
CA THR A 76 17.97 20.42 3.38
C THR A 76 18.15 19.20 2.48
N SER A 77 19.18 19.21 1.62
CA SER A 77 19.50 18.11 0.72
C SER A 77 19.96 16.86 1.47
N GLU A 78 20.79 17.02 2.51
CA GLU A 78 21.20 15.93 3.39
C GLU A 78 19.98 15.28 4.06
N SER A 79 19.08 16.10 4.63
CA SER A 79 17.83 15.61 5.23
C SER A 79 16.97 14.86 4.21
N ALA A 80 16.82 15.40 2.99
CA ALA A 80 16.02 14.77 1.94
C ALA A 80 16.58 13.40 1.52
N VAL A 81 17.91 13.28 1.43
CA VAL A 81 18.57 12.01 1.13
C VAL A 81 18.31 11.01 2.27
N LEU A 82 18.51 11.40 3.53
CA LEU A 82 18.26 10.55 4.70
C LEU A 82 16.79 10.10 4.77
N ASP A 83 15.84 11.01 4.53
CA ASP A 83 14.41 10.68 4.50
C ASP A 83 14.08 9.68 3.40
N TRP A 84 14.69 9.83 2.21
CA TRP A 84 14.56 8.87 1.11
C TRP A 84 15.08 7.49 1.49
N LYS A 85 16.23 7.39 2.17
CA LYS A 85 16.81 6.10 2.60
C LYS A 85 15.97 5.41 3.65
N CYS A 86 15.55 6.16 4.66
CA CYS A 86 14.57 5.72 5.64
C CYS A 86 13.30 5.19 4.96
N HIS A 87 12.81 5.86 3.90
CA HIS A 87 11.68 5.37 3.11
C HIS A 87 11.99 4.06 2.38
N ILE A 88 13.16 3.91 1.74
CA ILE A 88 13.53 2.65 1.07
C ILE A 88 13.65 1.48 2.07
N VAL A 89 14.26 1.69 3.25
CA VAL A 89 14.36 0.65 4.30
C VAL A 89 12.96 0.18 4.72
N ARG A 90 12.04 1.12 4.95
CA ARG A 90 10.64 0.81 5.27
C ARG A 90 9.96 0.04 4.15
N LEU A 91 10.13 0.48 2.90
CA LEU A 91 9.55 -0.16 1.71
C LEU A 91 10.00 -1.62 1.59
N VAL A 92 11.30 -1.89 1.64
CA VAL A 92 11.86 -3.26 1.58
C VAL A 92 11.31 -4.13 2.71
N THR A 93 11.22 -3.58 3.92
CA THR A 93 10.78 -4.31 5.11
C THR A 93 9.28 -4.62 5.05
N GLN A 94 8.44 -3.68 4.60
CA GLN A 94 6.99 -3.88 4.47
C GLN A 94 6.59 -4.76 3.28
N ASP A 95 7.38 -4.77 2.20
CA ASP A 95 7.18 -5.71 1.08
C ASP A 95 7.52 -7.14 1.48
N SER A 96 8.50 -7.32 2.38
CA SER A 96 8.88 -8.64 2.91
C SER A 96 7.68 -9.34 3.56
N PHE A 97 6.83 -8.63 4.28
CA PHE A 97 5.57 -9.19 4.81
C PHE A 97 4.65 -9.72 3.71
N ARG A 98 4.43 -8.94 2.64
CA ARG A 98 3.56 -9.35 1.53
C ARG A 98 4.08 -10.64 0.91
N LYS A 99 5.39 -10.72 0.65
CA LYS A 99 6.04 -11.90 0.09
C LYS A 99 5.89 -13.11 1.02
N GLU A 100 6.25 -12.95 2.28
CA GLU A 100 6.17 -14.01 3.30
C GLU A 100 4.74 -14.52 3.49
N LYS A 101 3.76 -13.61 3.60
CA LYS A 101 2.36 -13.97 3.81
C LYS A 101 1.76 -14.66 2.59
N LEU A 102 2.10 -14.25 1.36
CA LEU A 102 1.65 -14.92 0.14
C LEU A 102 2.26 -16.32 0.00
N GLN A 103 3.55 -16.49 0.33
CA GLN A 103 4.23 -17.79 0.31
C GLN A 103 3.63 -18.76 1.35
N ASN A 104 3.36 -18.25 2.55
CA ASN A 104 2.88 -19.03 3.69
C ASN A 104 1.36 -19.02 3.87
N LEU A 105 0.61 -18.54 2.88
CA LEU A 105 -0.85 -18.49 2.95
C LEU A 105 -1.41 -19.92 3.08
N LYS A 106 -2.24 -20.17 4.09
CA LYS A 106 -2.81 -21.50 4.35
C LYS A 106 -4.21 -21.64 3.76
N ASN A 107 -4.68 -22.87 3.64
CA ASN A 107 -6.08 -23.13 3.34
C ASN A 107 -6.94 -22.56 4.47
N GLY A 108 -8.03 -21.87 4.10
CA GLY A 108 -8.88 -21.14 5.05
C GLY A 108 -8.38 -19.73 5.41
N GLU A 109 -7.23 -19.32 4.89
CA GLU A 109 -6.74 -17.94 5.00
C GLU A 109 -6.92 -17.17 3.68
N VAL A 110 -7.16 -15.87 3.79
CA VAL A 110 -7.22 -14.94 2.65
C VAL A 110 -6.39 -13.68 2.91
N MET A 111 -5.66 -13.21 1.91
CA MET A 111 -5.07 -11.87 1.91
C MET A 111 -5.98 -10.92 1.13
N VAL A 112 -6.40 -9.82 1.72
CA VAL A 112 -7.34 -8.87 1.15
C VAL A 112 -6.62 -7.54 0.91
N VAL A 113 -6.40 -7.20 -0.35
CA VAL A 113 -5.77 -5.94 -0.77
C VAL A 113 -6.86 -4.97 -1.21
N MET A 114 -6.92 -3.77 -0.64
CA MET A 114 -7.94 -2.77 -0.92
C MET A 114 -7.33 -1.51 -1.50
N ASP A 115 -7.98 -0.92 -2.49
CA ASP A 115 -7.57 0.37 -3.04
C ASP A 115 -8.73 1.16 -3.65
N TRP A 116 -8.65 2.48 -3.54
CA TRP A 116 -9.50 3.39 -4.30
C TRP A 116 -8.89 3.62 -5.66
N ALA A 117 -9.61 3.24 -6.70
CA ALA A 117 -9.17 3.53 -8.05
C ALA A 117 -9.37 5.02 -8.36
N MET A 118 -8.46 5.60 -9.16
CA MET A 118 -8.68 6.92 -9.74
C MET A 118 -10.05 6.96 -10.42
N LYS A 119 -10.80 8.05 -10.19
CA LYS A 119 -12.15 8.22 -10.72
C LYS A 119 -12.20 7.89 -12.22
N PHE A 120 -13.25 7.19 -12.61
CA PHE A 120 -13.52 6.93 -14.02
C PHE A 120 -14.31 8.11 -14.56
N LEU A 121 -13.78 8.81 -15.56
CA LEU A 121 -14.56 9.83 -16.26
C LEU A 121 -15.57 9.11 -17.16
N PRO A 122 -16.84 9.52 -17.21
CA PRO A 122 -17.79 8.98 -18.16
C PRO A 122 -17.23 9.02 -19.59
N LEU A 123 -17.58 8.01 -20.39
CA LEU A 123 -17.13 7.87 -21.77
C LEU A 123 -18.32 7.47 -22.65
N LEU A 124 -18.60 8.25 -23.68
CA LEU A 124 -19.59 7.92 -24.70
C LEU A 124 -18.90 7.49 -26.01
N PHE A 125 -19.55 6.61 -26.79
CA PHE A 125 -19.02 6.19 -28.10
C PHE A 125 -18.88 7.37 -29.08
N ARG A 126 -19.80 8.32 -28.99
CA ARG A 126 -19.77 9.57 -29.74
C ARG A 126 -19.94 10.73 -28.77
N GLU A 127 -18.88 11.46 -28.53
CA GLU A 127 -18.90 12.70 -27.76
C GLU A 127 -18.79 13.90 -28.68
N LYS A 128 -19.60 14.94 -28.42
CA LYS A 128 -19.37 16.24 -29.04
C LYS A 128 -18.30 16.96 -28.23
N GLN A 129 -17.45 17.73 -28.90
CA GLN A 129 -16.38 18.51 -28.26
C GLN A 129 -16.90 19.49 -27.19
N SER A 130 -18.18 19.89 -27.26
CA SER A 130 -18.87 20.73 -26.28
C SER A 130 -19.13 20.04 -24.93
N ASP A 131 -19.15 18.70 -24.89
CA ASP A 131 -19.58 17.92 -23.73
C ASP A 131 -18.40 17.57 -22.80
N TRP A 132 -17.21 18.11 -23.10
CA TRP A 132 -15.94 17.82 -22.44
C TRP A 132 -15.77 18.51 -21.07
N PHE A 133 -16.61 19.51 -20.74
CA PHE A 133 -16.42 20.33 -19.54
C PHE A 133 -17.35 19.94 -18.39
N GLY A 134 -16.79 19.52 -17.27
CA GLY A 134 -17.50 19.39 -15.99
C GLY A 134 -18.12 18.03 -15.67
N GLN A 135 -17.77 16.96 -16.40
CA GLN A 135 -18.28 15.62 -16.07
C GLN A 135 -17.78 15.16 -14.69
N LYS A 136 -18.72 14.77 -13.84
CA LYS A 136 -18.40 14.21 -12.51
C LYS A 136 -17.86 12.79 -12.70
N GLY A 137 -16.61 12.57 -12.30
CA GLY A 137 -16.01 11.24 -12.33
C GLY A 137 -16.71 10.26 -11.38
N LEU A 138 -16.90 9.02 -11.85
CA LEU A 138 -17.46 7.90 -11.12
C LEU A 138 -16.45 7.35 -10.12
N ASN A 139 -16.95 6.99 -8.94
CA ASN A 139 -16.17 6.39 -7.87
C ASN A 139 -16.19 4.86 -8.00
N TRP A 140 -15.05 4.24 -7.71
CA TRP A 140 -14.96 2.79 -7.67
C TRP A 140 -13.84 2.34 -6.74
N HIS A 141 -14.14 1.34 -5.94
CA HIS A 141 -13.23 0.73 -4.98
C HIS A 141 -12.96 -0.70 -5.40
N VAL A 142 -11.70 -1.12 -5.29
CA VAL A 142 -11.25 -2.44 -5.74
C VAL A 142 -10.67 -3.19 -4.55
N THR A 143 -11.20 -4.38 -4.31
CA THR A 143 -10.73 -5.31 -3.28
C THR A 143 -10.28 -6.61 -3.93
N VAL A 144 -8.99 -6.94 -3.87
CA VAL A 144 -8.45 -8.20 -4.36
C VAL A 144 -8.25 -9.17 -3.19
N CYS A 145 -9.01 -10.25 -3.18
CA CYS A 145 -8.88 -11.36 -2.25
C CYS A 145 -8.01 -12.47 -2.86
N VAL A 146 -6.84 -12.70 -2.28
CA VAL A 146 -5.90 -13.77 -2.66
C VAL A 146 -6.03 -14.92 -1.67
N PHE A 147 -6.22 -16.14 -2.18
CA PHE A 147 -6.41 -17.34 -1.38
C PHE A 147 -5.84 -18.57 -2.10
N LYS A 148 -5.76 -19.70 -1.39
CA LYS A 148 -5.43 -20.98 -2.00
C LYS A 148 -6.68 -21.79 -2.31
N ASP A 149 -6.71 -22.40 -3.48
CA ASP A 149 -7.76 -23.35 -3.85
C ASP A 149 -7.48 -24.76 -3.28
N TYR A 150 -8.31 -25.73 -3.65
CA TYR A 150 -8.19 -27.12 -3.20
C TYR A 150 -6.91 -27.80 -3.72
N GLU A 151 -6.30 -27.30 -4.79
CA GLU A 151 -5.02 -27.77 -5.34
C GLU A 151 -3.82 -27.02 -4.72
N ASN A 152 -4.05 -26.21 -3.68
CA ASN A 152 -3.03 -25.41 -3.01
C ASN A 152 -2.38 -24.37 -3.95
N GLN A 153 -3.06 -23.97 -5.03
CA GLN A 153 -2.63 -22.92 -5.96
C GLN A 153 -3.16 -21.56 -5.52
N LEU A 154 -2.33 -20.53 -5.66
CA LEU A 154 -2.75 -19.15 -5.41
C LEU A 154 -3.72 -18.68 -6.50
N LYS A 155 -4.95 -18.37 -6.07
CA LYS A 155 -5.98 -17.74 -6.87
C LYS A 155 -6.29 -16.37 -6.30
N HIS A 156 -6.87 -15.51 -7.13
CA HIS A 156 -7.49 -14.29 -6.67
C HIS A 156 -8.94 -14.20 -7.13
N ARG A 157 -9.72 -13.49 -6.33
CA ARG A 157 -11.04 -12.95 -6.69
C ARG A 157 -11.04 -11.46 -6.36
N THR A 158 -11.53 -10.66 -7.29
CA THR A 158 -11.55 -9.20 -7.19
C THR A 158 -12.99 -8.76 -7.06
N TYR A 159 -13.31 -8.03 -6.00
CA TYR A 159 -14.61 -7.41 -5.79
C TYR A 159 -14.48 -5.92 -6.08
N VAL A 160 -15.46 -5.38 -6.79
CA VAL A 160 -15.46 -3.98 -7.22
C VAL A 160 -16.80 -3.38 -6.89
N HIS A 161 -16.77 -2.28 -6.15
CA HIS A 161 -17.94 -1.46 -5.90
C HIS A 161 -17.86 -0.25 -6.83
N VAL A 162 -18.88 -0.01 -7.65
CA VAL A 162 -19.01 1.19 -8.48
C VAL A 162 -20.14 2.07 -7.95
N MET A 163 -19.91 3.40 -7.92
CA MET A 163 -20.77 4.40 -7.30
C MET A 163 -20.74 5.72 -8.10
N ASP A 164 -21.89 6.38 -8.26
CA ASP A 164 -21.95 7.73 -8.90
C ASP A 164 -21.40 8.84 -8.01
N GLY A 165 -21.38 8.63 -6.70
CA GLY A 165 -20.78 9.54 -5.75
C GLY A 165 -20.68 8.92 -4.38
N VAL A 166 -19.53 9.09 -3.75
CA VAL A 166 -19.30 8.63 -2.38
C VAL A 166 -18.23 9.49 -1.74
N LYS A 167 -18.32 9.67 -0.42
CA LYS A 167 -17.22 10.20 0.38
C LYS A 167 -16.21 9.08 0.58
N GLN A 168 -14.98 9.26 0.11
CA GLN A 168 -13.92 8.27 0.29
C GLN A 168 -13.39 8.31 1.73
N ASP A 169 -14.19 7.81 2.67
CA ASP A 169 -13.90 7.78 4.10
C ASP A 169 -13.89 6.36 4.67
N TRP A 170 -13.55 6.28 5.95
CA TRP A 170 -13.41 5.02 6.68
C TRP A 170 -14.71 4.22 6.74
N TYR A 171 -15.86 4.91 6.84
CA TYR A 171 -17.16 4.29 6.93
C TYR A 171 -17.49 3.57 5.62
N SER A 172 -17.25 4.24 4.50
CA SER A 172 -17.44 3.66 3.17
C SER A 172 -16.56 2.43 2.97
N VAL A 173 -15.29 2.49 3.40
CA VAL A 173 -14.38 1.33 3.38
C VAL A 173 -14.90 0.18 4.26
N ALA A 174 -15.39 0.48 5.47
CA ALA A 174 -15.90 -0.53 6.39
C ALA A 174 -17.11 -1.27 5.83
N CYS A 175 -18.09 -0.56 5.27
CA CYS A 175 -19.27 -1.14 4.62
C CYS A 175 -18.88 -2.02 3.42
N MET A 176 -17.96 -1.55 2.57
CA MET A 176 -17.50 -2.34 1.42
C MET A 176 -16.72 -3.59 1.86
N LEU A 177 -15.86 -3.48 2.89
CA LEU A 177 -15.11 -4.61 3.43
C LEU A 177 -16.04 -5.69 4.00
N GLN A 178 -17.03 -5.29 4.79
CA GLN A 178 -18.05 -6.20 5.33
C GLN A 178 -18.77 -6.92 4.19
N HIS A 179 -19.22 -6.19 3.16
CA HIS A 179 -19.87 -6.78 2.00
C HIS A 179 -18.95 -7.79 1.26
N VAL A 180 -17.67 -7.44 1.04
CA VAL A 180 -16.70 -8.36 0.43
C VAL A 180 -16.55 -9.63 1.25
N LEU A 181 -16.39 -9.53 2.57
CA LEU A 181 -16.15 -10.70 3.42
C LEU A 181 -17.38 -11.61 3.50
N LEU A 182 -18.60 -11.06 3.52
CA LEU A 182 -19.83 -11.86 3.40
C LEU A 182 -19.90 -12.61 2.06
N ALA A 183 -19.65 -11.91 0.95
CA ALA A 183 -19.65 -12.51 -0.38
C ALA A 183 -18.57 -13.59 -0.49
N LEU A 184 -17.37 -13.33 0.03
CA LEU A 184 -16.26 -14.28 0.06
C LEU A 184 -16.59 -15.50 0.89
N LYS A 185 -17.14 -15.32 2.10
CA LYS A 185 -17.52 -16.43 2.99
C LYS A 185 -18.58 -17.33 2.37
N LYS A 186 -19.54 -16.75 1.65
CA LYS A 186 -20.54 -17.51 0.89
C LYS A 186 -19.93 -18.31 -0.26
N GLN A 187 -18.96 -17.72 -0.97
CA GLN A 187 -18.32 -18.34 -2.14
C GLN A 187 -17.19 -19.30 -1.76
N GLN A 188 -16.59 -19.14 -0.58
CA GLN A 188 -15.52 -19.98 -0.04
C GLN A 188 -15.73 -20.18 1.47
N PRO A 189 -16.63 -21.10 1.89
CA PRO A 189 -16.99 -21.30 3.29
C PRO A 189 -15.82 -21.68 4.21
N THR A 190 -14.75 -22.26 3.63
CA THR A 190 -13.54 -22.66 4.34
C THR A 190 -12.70 -21.48 4.84
N VAL A 191 -12.89 -20.27 4.29
CA VAL A 191 -12.17 -19.07 4.75
C VAL A 191 -12.66 -18.67 6.14
N THR A 192 -11.75 -18.68 7.11
CA THR A 192 -12.01 -18.31 8.50
C THR A 192 -11.18 -17.13 8.95
N THR A 193 -10.10 -16.79 8.22
CA THR A 193 -9.13 -15.79 8.65
C THR A 193 -8.71 -14.90 7.49
N SER A 194 -8.68 -13.59 7.71
CA SER A 194 -8.25 -12.61 6.71
C SER A 194 -7.11 -11.72 7.20
N PHE A 195 -6.21 -11.39 6.28
CA PHE A 195 -5.10 -10.46 6.45
C PHE A 195 -5.30 -9.29 5.49
N LEU A 196 -5.53 -8.09 6.02
CA LEU A 196 -5.83 -6.91 5.21
C LEU A 196 -4.55 -6.18 4.80
N ARG A 197 -4.60 -5.55 3.62
CA ARG A 197 -3.58 -4.62 3.15
C ARG A 197 -4.19 -3.46 2.37
N SER A 198 -3.69 -2.25 2.57
CA SER A 198 -4.08 -1.04 1.83
C SER A 198 -2.89 -0.07 1.73
N ASP A 199 -3.10 1.15 1.23
CA ASP A 199 -2.18 2.25 1.48
C ASP A 199 -2.43 2.96 2.81
N ASN A 200 -1.63 3.99 3.02
CA ASN A 200 -1.70 4.92 4.12
C ASN A 200 -2.74 6.04 3.95
N ALA A 201 -3.70 5.94 3.00
CA ALA A 201 -4.74 6.96 2.88
C ALA A 201 -5.60 6.98 4.15
N GLY A 202 -6.02 8.17 4.57
CA GLY A 202 -6.72 8.36 5.85
C GLY A 202 -8.07 7.63 5.98
N CYS A 203 -8.66 7.16 4.87
CA CYS A 203 -9.85 6.30 4.90
C CYS A 203 -9.52 4.87 5.36
N TYR A 204 -8.32 4.36 5.10
CA TYR A 204 -7.86 3.05 5.55
C TYR A 204 -7.08 3.15 6.87
N HIS A 205 -6.19 4.14 6.96
CA HIS A 205 -5.26 4.29 8.07
C HIS A 205 -5.84 5.23 9.13
N CYS A 206 -6.91 4.79 9.79
CA CYS A 206 -7.56 5.56 10.85
C CYS A 206 -8.10 4.69 11.99
N SER A 207 -8.21 5.32 13.17
CA SER A 207 -8.72 4.68 14.38
C SER A 207 -10.14 4.12 14.17
N ASN A 208 -11.04 4.88 13.55
CA ASN A 208 -12.43 4.46 13.37
C ASN A 208 -12.54 3.13 12.61
N LEU A 209 -11.79 2.95 11.52
CA LEU A 209 -11.81 1.70 10.78
C LEU A 209 -11.28 0.54 11.63
N TRP A 210 -10.18 0.74 12.36
CA TRP A 210 -9.61 -0.30 13.23
C TRP A 210 -10.57 -0.72 14.34
N HIS A 211 -11.34 0.24 14.86
CA HIS A 211 -12.38 -0.03 15.84
C HIS A 211 -13.64 -0.70 15.26
N ALA A 212 -13.89 -0.59 13.96
CA ALA A 212 -14.97 -1.31 13.29
C ALA A 212 -14.59 -2.78 12.95
N VAL A 213 -13.29 -3.09 12.81
CA VAL A 213 -12.79 -4.41 12.41
C VAL A 213 -13.32 -5.57 13.27
N PRO A 214 -13.37 -5.48 14.62
CA PRO A 214 -13.92 -6.56 15.44
C PRO A 214 -15.38 -6.89 15.11
N ALA A 215 -16.23 -5.88 14.96
CA ALA A 215 -17.64 -6.07 14.61
C ALA A 215 -17.79 -6.68 13.21
N ILE A 216 -17.01 -6.20 12.23
CA ILE A 216 -16.96 -6.80 10.89
C ILE A 216 -16.55 -8.27 10.97
N SER A 217 -15.57 -8.61 11.80
CA SER A 217 -15.10 -9.99 11.94
C SER A 217 -16.18 -10.92 12.50
N GLU A 218 -16.90 -10.45 13.52
CA GLU A 218 -18.00 -11.16 14.16
C GLU A 218 -19.16 -11.39 13.18
N GLU A 219 -19.65 -10.34 12.54
CA GLU A 219 -20.81 -10.39 11.64
C GLU A 219 -20.55 -11.20 10.37
N THR A 220 -19.34 -11.16 9.84
CA THR A 220 -18.98 -11.88 8.61
C THR A 220 -18.54 -13.31 8.87
N GLY A 221 -18.22 -13.68 10.11
CA GLY A 221 -17.64 -14.97 10.48
C GLY A 221 -16.24 -15.19 9.90
N VAL A 222 -15.53 -14.12 9.51
CA VAL A 222 -14.15 -14.13 9.03
C VAL A 222 -13.31 -13.30 9.98
N ASN A 223 -12.41 -13.94 10.72
CA ASN A 223 -11.55 -13.26 11.67
C ASN A 223 -10.50 -12.39 10.95
N ILE A 224 -10.63 -11.07 11.03
CA ILE A 224 -9.61 -10.15 10.56
C ILE A 224 -8.48 -10.11 11.59
N GLN A 225 -7.43 -10.89 11.34
CA GLN A 225 -6.33 -11.05 12.29
C GLN A 225 -5.36 -9.88 12.24
N ARG A 226 -5.14 -9.30 11.07
CA ARG A 226 -4.06 -8.32 10.84
C ARG A 226 -4.40 -7.36 9.73
N TYR A 227 -3.90 -6.14 9.82
CA TYR A 227 -3.98 -5.12 8.80
C TYR A 227 -2.63 -4.41 8.65
N ASP A 228 -2.04 -4.53 7.46
CA ASP A 228 -0.75 -3.92 7.12
C ASP A 228 -0.95 -2.77 6.12
N PHE A 229 -0.22 -1.68 6.30
CA PHE A 229 -0.25 -0.52 5.42
C PHE A 229 0.99 -0.52 4.54
N SER A 230 0.81 -0.19 3.27
CA SER A 230 1.91 -0.10 2.31
C SER A 230 2.49 1.30 2.32
N GLU A 231 3.83 1.40 2.30
CA GLU A 231 4.53 2.63 1.93
C GLU A 231 4.00 3.16 0.59
N SER A 232 4.06 4.48 0.43
CA SER A 232 3.75 5.13 -0.84
C SER A 232 4.53 4.46 -1.98
N GLN A 233 3.85 4.19 -3.10
CA GLN A 233 4.38 3.55 -4.32
C GLN A 233 4.64 2.03 -4.26
N ASP A 234 4.26 1.31 -3.20
CA ASP A 234 4.44 -0.15 -3.15
C ASP A 234 3.19 -0.90 -2.60
N GLY A 235 3.13 -2.22 -2.81
CA GLY A 235 2.13 -3.11 -2.18
C GLY A 235 0.73 -3.17 -2.81
N LYS A 236 0.39 -2.25 -3.74
CA LYS A 236 -0.92 -2.19 -4.43
C LYS A 236 -1.01 -2.87 -5.79
N SER A 237 0.09 -3.45 -6.27
CA SER A 237 0.24 -3.90 -7.66
C SER A 237 -0.91 -4.76 -8.19
N TYR A 238 -1.57 -5.55 -7.32
CA TYR A 238 -2.73 -6.37 -7.70
C TYR A 238 -3.98 -5.54 -8.02
N CYS A 239 -4.31 -4.55 -7.19
CA CYS A 239 -5.44 -3.65 -7.44
C CYS A 239 -5.19 -2.85 -8.72
N ASP A 240 -4.01 -2.26 -8.86
CA ASP A 240 -3.62 -1.47 -10.04
C ASP A 240 -3.68 -2.30 -11.34
N ALA A 241 -3.16 -3.53 -11.32
CA ALA A 241 -3.24 -4.44 -12.46
C ALA A 241 -4.71 -4.75 -12.83
N LYS A 242 -5.57 -4.97 -11.84
CA LYS A 242 -7.00 -5.23 -12.07
C LYS A 242 -7.74 -4.01 -12.58
N ILE A 243 -7.43 -2.83 -12.04
CA ILE A 243 -7.93 -1.54 -12.53
C ILE A 243 -7.56 -1.35 -14.00
N ALA A 244 -6.30 -1.63 -14.37
CA ALA A 244 -5.84 -1.53 -15.75
C ALA A 244 -6.62 -2.47 -16.69
N HIS A 245 -6.84 -3.73 -16.32
CA HIS A 245 -7.64 -4.68 -17.09
C HIS A 245 -9.10 -4.23 -17.25
N MET A 246 -9.72 -3.74 -16.17
CA MET A 246 -11.08 -3.23 -16.20
C MET A 246 -11.19 -1.98 -17.08
N ARG A 247 -10.26 -1.03 -16.96
CA ARG A 247 -10.19 0.16 -17.84
C ARG A 247 -10.05 -0.23 -19.31
N ALA A 248 -9.26 -1.26 -19.63
CA ALA A 248 -9.16 -1.77 -21.00
C ALA A 248 -10.50 -2.34 -21.50
N LYS A 249 -11.23 -3.08 -20.66
CA LYS A 249 -12.57 -3.58 -21.01
C LYS A 249 -13.57 -2.44 -21.24
N LEU A 250 -13.61 -1.44 -20.36
CA LEU A 250 -14.51 -0.29 -20.50
C LEU A 250 -14.25 0.47 -21.82
N ARG A 251 -12.99 0.70 -22.18
CA ARG A 251 -12.63 1.30 -23.48
C ARG A 251 -13.10 0.46 -24.67
N LYS A 252 -12.98 -0.88 -24.58
CA LYS A 252 -13.45 -1.79 -25.63
C LYS A 252 -14.97 -1.75 -25.76
N TYR A 253 -15.70 -1.75 -24.65
CA TYR A 253 -17.16 -1.64 -24.63
C TYR A 253 -17.63 -0.35 -25.33
N VAL A 254 -16.99 0.79 -25.02
CA VAL A 254 -17.29 2.07 -25.67
C VAL A 254 -16.97 2.01 -27.16
N SER A 255 -15.82 1.46 -27.54
CA SER A 255 -15.41 1.33 -28.95
C SER A 255 -16.39 0.49 -29.79
N ASN A 256 -17.15 -0.40 -29.14
CA ASN A 256 -18.18 -1.23 -29.78
C ASN A 256 -19.56 -0.54 -29.87
N GLY A 257 -19.66 0.76 -29.55
CA GLY A 257 -20.92 1.52 -29.61
C GLY A 257 -21.58 1.73 -28.25
N GLY A 258 -20.99 1.22 -27.16
CA GLY A 258 -21.51 1.39 -25.80
C GLY A 258 -21.28 2.79 -25.24
N ASN A 259 -22.11 3.18 -24.26
CA ASN A 259 -21.96 4.42 -23.50
C ASN A 259 -21.84 4.09 -22.02
N ILE A 260 -21.03 4.86 -21.29
CA ILE A 260 -20.87 4.76 -19.84
C ILE A 260 -21.05 6.16 -19.26
N SER A 261 -22.26 6.43 -18.76
CA SER A 261 -22.62 7.74 -18.20
C SER A 261 -22.73 7.75 -16.67
N CYS A 262 -23.12 6.61 -16.09
CA CYS A 262 -23.28 6.42 -14.65
C CYS A 262 -22.63 5.10 -14.18
N SER A 263 -22.64 4.88 -12.87
CA SER A 263 -22.07 3.68 -12.27
C SER A 263 -22.85 2.40 -12.61
N GLU A 264 -24.16 2.49 -12.86
CA GLU A 264 -24.95 1.39 -13.41
C GLU A 264 -24.45 0.96 -14.81
N ASP A 265 -24.18 1.92 -15.70
CA ASP A 265 -23.62 1.64 -17.02
C ASP A 265 -22.22 1.03 -16.92
N MET A 266 -21.41 1.52 -15.99
CA MET A 266 -20.07 1.00 -15.75
C MET A 266 -20.13 -0.47 -15.31
N LYS A 267 -21.06 -0.84 -14.42
CA LYS A 267 -21.31 -2.24 -14.06
C LYS A 267 -21.72 -3.06 -15.29
N LYS A 268 -22.72 -2.60 -16.06
CA LYS A 268 -23.16 -3.29 -17.28
C LYS A 268 -22.00 -3.53 -18.25
N ALA A 269 -21.15 -2.53 -18.47
CA ALA A 269 -19.99 -2.62 -19.34
C ALA A 269 -18.92 -3.61 -18.82
N LEU A 270 -18.72 -3.69 -17.51
CA LEU A 270 -17.78 -4.66 -16.91
C LEU A 270 -18.32 -6.08 -16.91
N ASP A 271 -19.64 -6.25 -16.75
CA ASP A 271 -20.34 -7.54 -16.78
C ASP A 271 -20.66 -8.02 -18.21
N ASP A 272 -20.48 -7.17 -19.23
CA ASP A 272 -20.79 -7.49 -20.63
C ASP A 272 -20.04 -8.74 -21.14
N GLY A 273 -20.71 -9.58 -21.92
CA GLY A 273 -20.17 -10.87 -22.37
C GLY A 273 -19.74 -11.79 -21.21
N GLU A 274 -18.47 -12.20 -21.19
CA GLU A 274 -17.90 -13.12 -20.18
C GLU A 274 -17.53 -12.46 -18.84
N GLY A 275 -17.69 -11.14 -18.70
CA GLY A 275 -17.17 -10.40 -17.54
C GLY A 275 -15.67 -10.11 -17.64
N VAL A 276 -15.03 -9.68 -16.55
CA VAL A 276 -13.57 -9.63 -16.43
C VAL A 276 -13.13 -10.82 -15.57
N PRO A 277 -12.16 -11.63 -15.99
CA PRO A 277 -11.75 -12.83 -15.25
C PRO A 277 -11.38 -12.55 -13.79
N GLY A 278 -12.10 -13.22 -12.90
CA GLY A 278 -11.99 -13.10 -11.45
C GLY A 278 -12.61 -11.84 -10.85
N CYS A 279 -13.27 -10.97 -11.63
CA CYS A 279 -13.85 -9.72 -11.13
C CYS A 279 -15.36 -9.83 -10.94
N HIS A 280 -15.82 -9.51 -9.74
CA HIS A 280 -17.21 -9.46 -9.30
C HIS A 280 -17.57 -8.00 -9.06
N ILE A 281 -18.51 -7.47 -9.83
CA ILE A 281 -18.84 -6.04 -9.81
C ILE A 281 -20.19 -5.85 -9.11
N ALA A 282 -20.26 -4.90 -8.18
CA ALA A 282 -21.50 -4.47 -7.56
C ALA A 282 -21.70 -2.97 -7.79
N HIS A 283 -22.93 -2.57 -8.12
CA HIS A 283 -23.37 -1.18 -8.16
C HIS A 283 -24.06 -0.89 -6.83
N VAL A 284 -23.52 0.07 -6.09
CA VAL A 284 -23.93 0.35 -4.72
C VAL A 284 -24.04 1.84 -4.45
N GLU A 285 -24.82 2.17 -3.43
CA GLU A 285 -24.86 3.49 -2.83
C GLU A 285 -24.51 3.37 -1.34
N ILE A 286 -23.77 4.33 -0.82
CA ILE A 286 -23.39 4.40 0.60
C ILE A 286 -23.98 5.69 1.17
N PRO A 287 -25.19 5.63 1.75
CA PRO A 287 -25.75 6.72 2.52
C PRO A 287 -24.79 7.09 3.64
N GLN A 288 -24.59 8.39 3.83
CA GLN A 288 -23.82 8.86 4.97
C GLN A 288 -24.73 8.80 6.21
N PRO A 289 -24.27 8.20 7.32
CA PRO A 289 -25.05 8.19 8.54
C PRO A 289 -25.27 9.63 9.02
N VAL A 290 -26.49 9.91 9.47
CA VAL A 290 -26.91 11.25 9.95
C VAL A 290 -26.03 11.67 11.14
N ASP A 291 -25.70 10.72 12.02
CA ASP A 291 -24.73 10.88 13.09
C ASP A 291 -23.50 10.01 12.80
N GLN A 292 -22.41 10.62 12.34
CA GLN A 292 -21.14 9.91 12.24
C GLN A 292 -20.63 9.63 13.65
N PHE A 293 -20.76 8.39 14.14
CA PHE A 293 -20.04 7.94 15.33
C PHE A 293 -18.53 8.03 15.03
N THR A 294 -17.95 9.17 15.34
CA THR A 294 -16.53 9.44 15.16
C THR A 294 -15.89 9.25 16.51
N LEU A 295 -15.01 8.25 16.65
CA LEU A 295 -14.16 8.22 17.84
C LEU A 295 -13.29 9.47 17.81
N HIS A 296 -13.57 10.42 18.69
CA HIS A 296 -12.77 11.63 18.85
C HIS A 296 -11.37 11.35 19.45
N ARG A 297 -11.11 10.11 19.89
CA ARG A 297 -9.79 9.69 20.37
C ARG A 297 -8.84 9.47 19.20
N LYS A 298 -8.08 10.51 18.86
CA LYS A 298 -6.95 10.42 17.92
C LYS A 298 -5.85 9.57 18.56
N ILE A 299 -5.44 8.50 17.87
CA ILE A 299 -4.22 7.75 18.22
C ILE A 299 -3.04 8.65 17.87
N LYS A 300 -2.27 9.08 18.87
CA LYS A 300 -1.11 9.95 18.67
C LYS A 300 -0.07 9.21 17.82
N GLY A 301 0.31 9.78 16.69
CA GLY A 301 1.30 9.19 15.79
C GLY A 301 0.79 8.01 14.98
N ILE A 302 -0.53 7.89 14.75
CA ILE A 302 -1.12 6.81 13.94
C ILE A 302 -0.42 6.67 12.58
N THR A 303 -0.08 7.77 11.93
CA THR A 303 0.60 7.79 10.62
C THR A 303 1.97 7.11 10.61
N LYS A 304 2.56 6.82 11.77
CA LYS A 304 3.83 6.10 11.92
C LYS A 304 3.65 4.59 12.13
N ILE A 305 2.42 4.10 12.21
CA ILE A 305 2.10 2.68 12.43
C ILE A 305 2.11 1.97 11.08
N SER A 306 2.93 0.93 10.90
CA SER A 306 2.96 0.16 9.65
C SER A 306 1.93 -0.95 9.63
N ASN A 307 1.58 -1.50 10.79
CA ASN A 307 0.67 -2.63 10.87
C ASN A 307 0.05 -2.77 12.25
N VAL A 308 -1.15 -3.36 12.26
CA VAL A 308 -1.91 -3.70 13.45
C VAL A 308 -2.35 -5.17 13.40
N GLN A 309 -2.41 -5.80 14.56
CA GLN A 309 -2.91 -7.16 14.77
C GLN A 309 -4.04 -7.10 15.79
N PHE A 310 -5.18 -7.71 15.47
CA PHE A 310 -6.34 -7.74 16.33
C PHE A 310 -6.29 -8.97 17.22
N GLU A 311 -6.53 -8.78 18.52
CA GLU A 311 -6.53 -9.84 19.53
C GLU A 311 -7.97 -10.08 20.04
N ASN A 312 -8.27 -11.32 20.44
CA ASN A 312 -9.63 -11.73 20.82
C ASN A 312 -10.15 -11.08 22.11
N CYS A 313 -9.33 -10.30 22.82
CA CYS A 313 -9.64 -9.67 24.12
C CYS A 313 -10.09 -8.19 24.01
N GLY A 314 -10.50 -7.73 22.82
CA GLY A 314 -10.82 -6.31 22.61
C GLY A 314 -9.58 -5.42 22.68
N GLN A 315 -8.43 -5.97 22.31
CA GLN A 315 -7.17 -5.25 22.19
C GLN A 315 -6.65 -5.38 20.76
N LEU A 316 -5.89 -4.39 20.32
CA LEU A 316 -5.04 -4.53 19.15
C LEU A 316 -3.61 -4.26 19.55
N LYS A 317 -2.71 -4.92 18.84
CA LYS A 317 -1.28 -4.73 18.94
C LYS A 317 -0.80 -4.03 17.68
N TYR A 318 0.09 -3.04 17.80
CA TYR A 318 0.58 -2.26 16.67
C TYR A 318 2.09 -2.11 16.67
N TRP A 319 2.64 -1.92 15.47
CA TRP A 319 4.06 -1.74 15.23
C TRP A 319 4.29 -0.57 14.30
N ARG A 320 5.44 0.10 14.43
CA ARG A 320 5.86 1.13 13.47
C ARG A 320 6.51 0.57 12.22
N ASN A 321 7.12 -0.61 12.35
CA ASN A 321 7.82 -1.28 11.28
C ASN A 321 7.54 -2.78 11.34
N TYR A 322 7.47 -3.43 10.18
CA TYR A 322 7.15 -4.85 10.09
C TYR A 322 8.19 -5.72 10.83
N ASN A 323 7.70 -6.46 11.83
CA ASN A 323 8.48 -7.40 12.63
C ASN A 323 9.65 -6.77 13.40
N ILE A 324 9.46 -5.53 13.88
CA ILE A 324 10.45 -4.81 14.71
C ILE A 324 9.89 -4.59 16.12
N GLY A 325 10.52 -5.24 17.09
CA GLY A 325 10.12 -5.20 18.50
C GLY A 325 8.84 -5.98 18.80
N ASP A 326 8.52 -6.05 20.08
CA ASP A 326 7.41 -6.88 20.56
C ASP A 326 6.06 -6.34 20.10
N GLY A 327 5.89 -5.04 19.91
CA GLY A 327 4.66 -4.34 19.56
C GLY A 327 3.97 -3.70 20.76
N GLN A 328 3.19 -2.64 20.52
CA GLN A 328 2.44 -1.94 21.57
C GLN A 328 0.97 -2.33 21.56
N ILE A 329 0.37 -2.42 22.75
CA ILE A 329 -1.05 -2.79 22.91
C ILE A 329 -1.90 -1.54 23.11
N MET A 330 -3.09 -1.54 22.53
CA MET A 330 -4.14 -0.57 22.83
C MET A 330 -5.52 -1.24 22.85
N SER A 331 -6.44 -0.66 23.62
CA SER A 331 -7.82 -1.15 23.68
C SER A 331 -8.60 -0.78 22.43
N VAL A 332 -9.45 -1.71 22.00
CA VAL A 332 -10.36 -1.54 20.87
C VAL A 332 -11.78 -1.68 21.38
N THR A 333 -12.54 -0.59 21.28
CA THR A 333 -13.99 -0.60 21.46
C THR A 333 -14.64 -0.88 20.11
N PRO A 334 -15.39 -1.99 19.95
CA PRO A 334 -16.10 -2.28 18.71
C PRO A 334 -17.05 -1.16 18.32
N ILE A 335 -17.01 -0.73 17.05
CA ILE A 335 -18.03 0.12 16.46
C ILE A 335 -18.92 -0.78 15.61
N ASN A 336 -20.19 -0.88 16.00
CA ASN A 336 -21.18 -1.57 15.18
C ASN A 336 -21.51 -0.71 13.97
N LEU A 337 -21.40 -1.31 12.79
CA LEU A 337 -21.85 -0.70 11.55
C LEU A 337 -23.34 -1.03 11.43
N GLU A 338 -24.22 -0.07 11.71
CA GLU A 338 -25.58 -0.18 11.19
C GLU A 338 -25.44 -0.16 9.65
N SER A 339 -25.51 -1.34 9.02
CA SER A 339 -25.13 -1.51 7.63
C SER A 339 -26.06 -0.71 6.73
N SER A 340 -25.57 0.41 6.19
CA SER A 340 -26.32 1.26 5.28
C SER A 340 -25.95 1.03 3.81
N LEU A 341 -25.12 0.02 3.49
CA LEU A 341 -24.74 -0.27 2.10
C LEU A 341 -25.98 -0.68 1.29
N ASN A 342 -26.44 0.23 0.43
CA ASN A 342 -27.54 -0.02 -0.48
C ASN A 342 -27.00 -0.73 -1.72
N ILE A 343 -27.28 -2.04 -1.82
CA ILE A 343 -26.90 -2.84 -2.98
C ILE A 343 -27.96 -2.66 -4.07
N LEU A 344 -27.68 -1.80 -5.04
CA LEU A 344 -28.57 -1.53 -6.17
C LEU A 344 -28.51 -2.66 -7.21
N SER A 345 -27.31 -3.23 -7.41
CA SER A 345 -27.12 -4.45 -8.19
C SER A 345 -25.88 -5.19 -7.70
N ASP A 346 -26.08 -6.40 -7.16
CA ASP A 346 -25.04 -7.15 -6.46
C ASP A 346 -23.98 -7.77 -7.39
N PHE A 347 -22.97 -8.39 -6.77
CA PHE A 347 -21.94 -9.18 -7.40
C PHE A 347 -22.53 -10.28 -8.29
N LYS A 348 -22.09 -10.28 -9.55
CA LYS A 348 -22.36 -11.35 -10.51
C LYS A 348 -21.10 -12.20 -10.67
N VAL A 349 -21.27 -13.52 -10.67
CA VAL A 349 -20.17 -14.45 -10.93
C VAL A 349 -19.77 -14.33 -12.41
N PRO A 350 -18.52 -13.92 -12.73
CA PRO A 350 -18.03 -13.88 -14.11
C PRO A 350 -17.82 -15.30 -14.66
N CYS A 351 -17.66 -15.44 -15.98
CA CYS A 351 -17.45 -16.75 -16.61
C CYS A 351 -16.24 -17.49 -16.02
N LYS A 352 -15.18 -16.75 -15.69
CA LYS A 352 -14.05 -17.23 -14.89
C LYS A 352 -14.11 -16.61 -13.50
N ASP A 353 -14.68 -17.34 -12.54
CA ASP A 353 -14.92 -16.88 -11.16
C ASP A 353 -13.63 -16.45 -10.42
N THR A 354 -12.53 -17.12 -10.70
CA THR A 354 -11.22 -16.80 -10.13
C THR A 354 -10.19 -16.55 -11.23
N GLY A 355 -9.16 -15.79 -10.92
CA GLY A 355 -7.96 -15.73 -11.75
C GLY A 355 -6.77 -16.37 -11.04
N ASN A 356 -5.73 -16.65 -11.82
CA ASN A 356 -4.49 -17.22 -11.31
C ASN A 356 -3.53 -16.11 -10.91
N ILE A 357 -2.80 -16.33 -9.81
CA ILE A 357 -1.60 -15.56 -9.51
C ILE A 357 -0.43 -16.38 -10.02
N LEU A 358 0.18 -15.90 -11.12
CA LEU A 358 1.45 -16.46 -11.56
C LEU A 358 2.52 -16.03 -10.57
N ALA A 359 3.33 -16.97 -10.08
CA ALA A 359 4.55 -16.64 -9.39
C ALA A 359 5.34 -15.66 -10.27
N ALA A 360 5.88 -14.59 -9.68
CA ALA A 360 6.81 -13.74 -10.40
C ALA A 360 7.88 -14.66 -11.00
N ARG A 361 8.12 -14.57 -12.31
CA ARG A 361 9.32 -15.18 -12.88
C ARG A 361 10.47 -14.65 -12.04
N GLU A 362 11.19 -15.55 -11.37
CA GLU A 362 12.52 -15.22 -10.89
C GLU A 362 13.22 -14.63 -12.11
N LYS A 363 13.48 -13.32 -12.10
CA LYS A 363 14.53 -12.81 -12.96
C LYS A 363 15.74 -13.58 -12.49
N GLN A 364 16.20 -14.55 -13.29
CA GLN A 364 17.56 -15.03 -13.13
C GLN A 364 18.40 -13.75 -13.03
N PRO A 365 19.25 -13.61 -12.00
CA PRO A 365 20.21 -12.52 -12.00
C PRO A 365 20.93 -12.62 -13.33
N SER A 366 20.71 -11.66 -14.22
CA SER A 366 21.58 -11.54 -15.38
C SER A 366 22.98 -11.44 -14.80
N GLU A 367 23.90 -12.24 -15.31
CA GLU A 367 25.33 -12.21 -14.95
C GLU A 367 25.98 -10.82 -15.17
N GLU A 368 25.22 -9.84 -15.67
CA GLU A 368 25.61 -8.44 -15.80
C GLU A 368 25.41 -7.58 -14.52
N SER A 369 24.84 -8.10 -13.43
CA SER A 369 24.60 -7.26 -12.23
C SER A 369 25.80 -7.08 -11.29
N GLN A 370 27.03 -7.32 -11.75
CA GLN A 370 28.27 -6.98 -11.04
C GLN A 370 29.07 -5.83 -11.69
N SER A 371 28.65 -5.30 -12.83
CA SER A 371 29.25 -4.10 -13.39
C SER A 371 28.46 -2.86 -12.97
N ASP A 372 29.12 -1.97 -12.24
CA ASP A 372 28.64 -0.64 -11.89
C ASP A 372 28.02 0.05 -13.12
N VAL A 373 26.81 0.60 -12.95
CA VAL A 373 26.21 1.46 -13.97
C VAL A 373 26.96 2.79 -13.94
N ASN A 374 27.88 2.97 -14.89
CA ASN A 374 28.65 4.20 -15.04
C ASN A 374 27.72 5.35 -15.48
N LEU A 375 27.52 6.33 -14.60
CA LEU A 375 26.86 7.59 -14.95
C LEU A 375 27.93 8.57 -15.45
N THR A 376 27.84 8.95 -16.72
CA THR A 376 28.72 9.98 -17.31
C THR A 376 28.17 11.37 -17.05
N CYS A 377 29.04 12.28 -16.61
CA CYS A 377 28.71 13.70 -16.42
C CYS A 377 28.28 14.35 -17.75
N PRO A 378 27.19 15.16 -17.77
CA PRO A 378 26.70 15.80 -19.00
C PRO A 378 27.54 17.01 -19.48
N GLU A 379 28.56 17.42 -18.72
CA GLU A 379 29.48 18.52 -19.09
C GLU A 379 30.48 18.07 -20.18
N PRO A 380 30.62 18.82 -21.30
CA PRO A 380 31.62 18.52 -22.32
C PRO A 380 33.04 18.58 -21.71
N ASN A 381 33.80 17.49 -21.84
CA ASN A 381 35.17 17.28 -21.31
C ASN A 381 35.28 16.84 -19.83
N CYS A 382 34.18 16.50 -19.16
CA CYS A 382 34.25 15.86 -17.84
C CYS A 382 34.45 14.34 -17.96
N ASN A 383 35.66 13.85 -17.69
CA ASN A 383 35.99 12.41 -17.71
C ASN A 383 35.71 11.69 -16.38
N THR A 384 34.98 12.33 -15.46
CA THR A 384 34.66 11.75 -14.15
C THR A 384 33.58 10.68 -14.31
N VAL A 385 33.95 9.44 -14.03
CA VAL A 385 33.02 8.30 -13.94
C VAL A 385 32.49 8.27 -12.51
N LEU A 386 31.20 8.55 -12.33
CA LEU A 386 30.54 8.38 -11.04
C LEU A 386 30.13 6.92 -10.89
N HIS A 387 30.85 6.18 -10.03
CA HIS A 387 30.44 4.85 -9.60
C HIS A 387 29.14 4.97 -8.80
N SER A 388 28.24 3.99 -8.97
CA SER A 388 26.91 4.02 -8.36
C SER A 388 26.98 4.21 -6.84
N PHE A 389 26.44 5.33 -6.36
CA PHE A 389 26.42 5.65 -4.94
C PHE A 389 25.39 4.80 -4.18
N VAL A 390 25.82 4.22 -3.06
CA VAL A 390 24.95 3.51 -2.11
C VAL A 390 24.92 4.29 -0.82
N PHE A 391 23.92 5.16 -0.66
CA PHE A 391 23.84 6.10 0.45
C PHE A 391 23.33 5.45 1.77
N ARG A 392 23.86 5.91 2.92
CA ARG A 392 23.72 5.53 4.38
C ARG A 392 22.39 5.70 5.19
N ALA A 393 21.46 4.74 5.31
CA ALA A 393 20.57 4.67 6.51
C ALA A 393 19.75 5.92 6.93
#